data_AF-A0A7V9F1I4-F1
#
_entry.id   AF-A0A7V9F1I4-F1
#
_cell.length_a   1.000
_cell.length_b   1.000
_cell.length_c   1.000
_cell.angle_alpha   90.00
_cell.angle_beta   90.00
_cell.angle_gamma   90.00
#
_symmetry.space_group_name_H-M   'P 1'
#
loop_
_entity.id
_entity.type
_entity.pdbx_description
1 polymer ?
#
loop_
_entity_poly.entity_id
_entity_poly.type
_entity_poly.pdbx_seq_one_letter_code
_entity_poly.pdbx_strand_id
1 'polypeptide(L)'
;MMRPMEQHGGLPEAGKLGAVFDPRARIYRDPFNELVVFVISAVGAGVLIPTVLTVLGAIMGWKLAFIPFVLLSVVLELGLIFGHLRPAMKPHERLAWALLWGFSAALLGAAFWELTYIQLL
;
A
#
# COMPACT_ATOMS: atom_id res chain seq x y z
N MET A 1 52.66 -26.35 -29.82
CA MET A 1 51.44 -25.53 -29.95
C MET A 1 50.50 -25.92 -28.80
N MET A 2 50.56 -25.19 -27.68
CA MET A 2 49.73 -25.44 -26.49
C MET A 2 48.44 -24.64 -26.59
N ARG A 3 47.28 -25.27 -26.32
CA ARG A 3 45.98 -24.58 -26.19
C ARG A 3 45.97 -23.77 -24.88
N PRO A 4 45.45 -22.53 -24.85
CA PRO A 4 45.21 -21.83 -23.60
C PRO A 4 44.07 -22.51 -22.83
N MET A 5 44.31 -22.80 -21.56
CA MET A 5 43.32 -23.36 -20.64
C MET A 5 42.19 -22.37 -20.37
N GLU A 6 40.97 -22.88 -20.37
CA GLU A 6 39.77 -22.18 -19.92
C GLU A 6 39.92 -21.75 -18.45
N GLN A 7 39.98 -20.44 -18.26
CA GLN A 7 39.92 -19.82 -16.94
C GLN A 7 38.44 -19.74 -16.53
N HIS A 8 37.88 -20.84 -16.04
CA HIS A 8 36.60 -20.84 -15.35
C HIS A 8 36.76 -20.11 -14.01
N GLY A 9 36.61 -18.78 -14.06
CA GLY A 9 36.46 -17.93 -12.90
C GLY A 9 35.15 -18.27 -12.19
N GLY A 10 35.21 -19.22 -11.26
CA GLY A 10 34.17 -19.43 -10.26
C GLY A 10 34.04 -18.16 -9.43
N LEU A 11 32.93 -17.43 -9.59
CA LEU A 11 32.56 -16.35 -8.70
C LEU A 11 32.26 -16.96 -7.30
N PRO A 12 32.85 -16.46 -6.22
CA PRO A 12 32.60 -17.00 -4.90
C PRO A 12 31.17 -16.66 -4.45
N GLU A 13 30.40 -17.69 -4.10
CA GLU A 13 29.04 -17.59 -3.53
C GLU A 13 28.95 -16.74 -2.24
N ALA A 14 30.09 -16.37 -1.65
CA ALA A 14 30.18 -15.53 -0.46
C ALA A 14 29.62 -14.09 -0.64
N GLY A 15 29.46 -13.61 -1.88
CA GLY A 15 28.93 -12.26 -2.15
C GLY A 15 27.42 -12.10 -1.91
N LYS A 16 26.65 -13.19 -1.80
CA LYS A 16 25.18 -13.11 -1.66
C LYS A 16 24.72 -12.80 -0.24
N LEU A 17 25.42 -13.28 0.79
CA LEU A 17 25.06 -12.99 2.19
C LEU A 17 25.48 -11.59 2.62
N GLY A 18 26.61 -11.08 2.11
CA GLY A 18 27.05 -9.70 2.37
C GLY A 18 26.18 -8.64 1.69
N ALA A 19 25.56 -8.96 0.55
CA ALA A 19 24.63 -8.07 -0.15
C ALA A 19 23.31 -7.83 0.60
N VAL A 20 22.95 -8.72 1.54
CA VAL A 20 21.77 -8.55 2.42
C VAL A 20 22.02 -7.51 3.51
N PHE A 21 23.29 -7.31 3.90
CA PHE A 21 23.70 -6.34 4.91
C PHE A 21 24.26 -5.03 4.33
N ASP A 22 24.15 -4.82 3.02
CA ASP A 22 24.54 -3.55 2.40
C ASP A 22 23.43 -2.50 2.64
N PRO A 23 23.66 -1.47 3.48
CA PRO A 23 22.67 -0.43 3.74
C PRO A 23 22.33 0.43 2.50
N ARG A 24 23.08 0.26 1.39
CA ARG A 24 22.80 0.88 0.08
C ARG A 24 22.03 -0.05 -0.85
N ALA A 25 21.97 -1.35 -0.56
CA ALA A 25 21.05 -2.25 -1.24
C ALA A 25 19.63 -1.84 -0.86
N ARG A 26 18.81 -1.53 -1.87
CA ARG A 26 17.47 -0.97 -1.68
C ARG A 26 16.60 -1.91 -0.85
N ILE A 27 16.51 -1.67 0.46
CA ILE A 27 15.38 -2.09 1.32
C ILE A 27 14.03 -1.72 0.66
N TYR A 28 14.03 -0.79 -0.29
CA TYR A 28 12.87 -0.30 -1.04
C TYR A 28 12.17 -1.31 -1.98
N ARG A 29 12.78 -2.47 -2.26
CA ARG A 29 12.23 -3.51 -3.17
C ARG A 29 12.17 -4.90 -2.54
N ASP A 30 11.95 -4.97 -1.24
CA ASP A 30 11.64 -6.24 -0.61
C ASP A 30 10.20 -6.65 -0.94
N PRO A 31 9.96 -7.80 -1.60
CA PRO A 31 8.62 -8.35 -1.82
C PRO A 31 7.79 -8.43 -0.53
N PHE A 32 8.44 -8.65 0.61
CA PHE A 32 7.79 -8.66 1.91
C PHE A 32 7.20 -7.29 2.27
N ASN A 33 7.95 -6.20 2.03
CA ASN A 33 7.45 -4.85 2.31
C ASN A 33 6.24 -4.51 1.42
N GLU A 34 6.26 -4.90 0.14
CA GLU A 34 5.12 -4.67 -0.75
C GLU A 34 3.88 -5.46 -0.31
N LEU A 35 4.06 -6.70 0.15
CA LEU A 35 2.98 -7.51 0.73
C LEU A 35 2.44 -6.88 2.01
N VAL A 36 3.30 -6.39 2.90
CA VAL A 36 2.88 -5.74 4.14
C VAL A 36 2.06 -4.49 3.84
N VAL A 37 2.54 -3.62 2.95
CA VAL A 37 1.78 -2.42 2.54
C VAL A 37 0.45 -2.82 1.90
N PHE A 38 0.44 -3.86 1.06
CA PHE A 38 -0.77 -4.36 0.43
C PHE A 38 -1.80 -4.85 1.46
N VAL A 39 -1.38 -5.63 2.46
CA VAL A 39 -2.24 -6.14 3.52
C VAL A 39 -2.77 -5.00 4.39
N ILE A 40 -1.90 -4.07 4.79
CA ILE A 40 -2.33 -2.92 5.60
C ILE A 40 -3.34 -2.07 4.82
N SER A 41 -3.13 -1.85 3.53
CA SER A 41 -4.07 -1.12 2.69
C SER A 41 -5.40 -1.84 2.47
N ALA A 42 -5.39 -3.18 2.36
CA ALA A 42 -6.63 -3.95 2.31
C ALA A 42 -7.45 -3.78 3.59
N VAL A 43 -6.79 -3.82 4.75
CA VAL A 43 -7.43 -3.55 6.05
C VAL A 43 -7.87 -2.09 6.16
N GLY A 44 -7.02 -1.15 5.71
CA GLY A 44 -7.24 0.28 5.63
C GLY A 44 -8.54 0.61 4.90
N ALA A 45 -8.58 0.24 3.62
CA ALA A 45 -9.69 0.51 2.71
C ALA A 45 -10.96 -0.29 3.06
N GLY A 46 -10.82 -1.53 3.53
CA GLY A 46 -11.96 -2.42 3.76
C GLY A 46 -12.68 -2.21 5.09
N VAL A 47 -11.93 -1.88 6.15
CA VAL A 47 -12.47 -1.88 7.51
C VAL A 47 -12.08 -0.62 8.26
N LEU A 48 -10.79 -0.33 8.37
CA LEU A 48 -10.29 0.68 9.30
C LEU A 48 -10.83 2.08 8.97
N ILE A 49 -10.64 2.54 7.74
CA ILE A 49 -11.01 3.90 7.35
C ILE A 49 -12.54 4.11 7.35
N PRO A 50 -13.36 3.26 6.73
CA PRO A 50 -14.82 3.43 6.77
C PRO A 50 -15.38 3.38 8.19
N THR A 51 -14.83 2.51 9.05
CA THR A 51 -15.24 2.42 10.47
C THR A 51 -14.87 3.69 11.23
N VAL A 52 -13.63 4.16 11.11
CA VAL A 52 -13.19 5.40 11.78
C VAL A 52 -14.03 6.59 11.32
N LEU A 53 -14.29 6.73 10.02
CA LEU A 53 -15.16 7.79 9.50
C LEU A 53 -16.58 7.72 10.08
N THR A 54 -17.14 6.53 10.20
CA THR A 54 -18.48 6.32 10.76
C THR A 54 -18.53 6.68 12.24
N VAL A 55 -17.53 6.23 13.02
CA VAL A 55 -17.41 6.54 14.45
C VAL A 55 -17.23 8.04 14.67
N LEU A 56 -16.36 8.70 13.88
CA LEU A 56 -16.16 10.14 13.96
C LEU A 56 -17.42 10.91 13.58
N GLY A 57 -18.13 10.49 12.52
CA GLY A 57 -19.42 11.06 12.15
C GLY A 57 -20.44 10.94 13.28
N ALA A 58 -20.52 9.79 13.93
CA ALA A 58 -21.41 9.57 15.08
C ALA A 58 -21.05 10.48 16.28
N ILE A 59 -19.77 10.63 16.61
CA ILE A 59 -19.31 11.49 17.72
C ILE A 59 -19.57 12.96 17.43
N MET A 60 -19.31 13.42 16.20
CA MET A 60 -19.50 14.82 15.79
C MET A 60 -20.96 15.17 15.46
N GLY A 61 -21.86 14.18 15.46
CA GLY A 61 -23.27 14.37 15.10
C GLY A 61 -23.50 14.63 13.61
N TRP A 62 -22.55 14.26 12.74
CA TRP A 62 -22.62 14.49 11.30
C TRP A 62 -22.89 13.17 10.57
N LYS A 63 -23.95 13.13 9.75
CA LYS A 63 -24.14 12.05 8.77
C LYS A 63 -23.47 12.46 7.46
N LEU A 64 -22.35 11.83 7.14
CA LEU A 64 -21.70 12.03 5.85
C LEU A 64 -22.62 11.48 4.74
N ALA A 65 -22.96 12.35 3.79
CA ALA A 65 -23.60 11.91 2.55
C ALA A 65 -22.68 10.94 1.79
N PHE A 66 -23.26 10.15 0.87
CA PHE A 66 -22.55 9.13 0.11
C PHE A 66 -21.23 9.64 -0.52
N ILE A 67 -21.32 10.72 -1.31
CA ILE A 67 -20.17 11.28 -2.03
C ILE A 67 -19.02 11.70 -1.09
N PRO A 68 -19.23 12.55 -0.06
CA PRO A 68 -18.13 12.94 0.83
C PRO A 68 -17.57 11.77 1.64
N PHE A 69 -18.39 10.78 2.01
CA PHE A 69 -17.90 9.58 2.69
C PHE A 69 -16.92 8.78 1.81
N VAL A 70 -17.29 8.54 0.55
CA VAL A 70 -16.46 7.83 -0.43
C VAL A 70 -15.17 8.59 -0.71
N LEU A 71 -15.26 9.91 -0.95
CA LEU A 71 -14.08 10.74 -1.21
C LEU A 71 -13.12 10.78 -0.02
N LEU A 72 -13.63 10.91 1.20
CA LEU A 72 -12.80 10.86 2.40
C LEU A 72 -12.14 9.49 2.58
N SER A 73 -12.84 8.41 2.28
CA SER A 73 -12.28 7.05 2.33
C SER A 73 -11.07 6.92 1.38
N VAL A 74 -11.19 7.45 0.16
CA VAL A 74 -10.10 7.49 -0.83
C VAL A 74 -8.94 8.34 -0.34
N VAL A 75 -9.20 9.57 0.10
CA VAL A 75 -8.15 10.51 0.51
C VAL A 75 -7.38 9.98 1.72
N LEU A 76 -8.06 9.40 2.69
CA LEU A 76 -7.43 8.81 3.87
C LEU A 76 -6.60 7.58 3.51
N GLU A 77 -7.08 6.71 2.61
CA GLU A 77 -6.32 5.52 2.20
C GLU A 77 -5.04 5.92 1.44
N LEU A 78 -5.15 6.87 0.50
CA LEU A 78 -3.99 7.40 -0.19
C LEU A 78 -3.03 8.13 0.76
N GLY A 79 -3.58 8.81 1.78
CA GLY A 79 -2.81 9.42 2.86
C GLY A 79 -2.07 8.41 3.72
N LEU A 80 -2.68 7.27 4.03
CA LEU A 80 -2.04 6.16 4.75
C LEU A 80 -0.87 5.59 3.94
N ILE A 81 -1.10 5.33 2.65
CA ILE A 81 -0.07 4.77 1.76
C ILE A 81 1.09 5.75 1.58
N PHE A 82 0.82 6.97 1.12
CA PHE A 82 1.88 7.91 0.75
C PHE A 82 2.45 8.70 1.93
N GLY A 83 1.70 8.82 3.03
CA GLY A 83 2.16 9.52 4.22
C GLY A 83 2.94 8.62 5.18
N HIS A 84 2.51 7.36 5.35
CA HIS A 84 3.08 6.48 6.38
C HIS A 84 3.78 5.25 5.80
N LEU A 85 3.11 4.50 4.93
CA LEU A 85 3.59 3.18 4.54
C LEU A 85 4.71 3.23 3.51
N ARG A 86 4.63 4.14 2.54
CA ARG A 86 5.56 4.18 1.41
C ARG A 86 5.73 5.59 0.84
N PRO A 87 6.42 6.50 1.57
CA PRO A 87 6.54 7.91 1.18
C PRO A 87 7.44 8.17 -0.03
N ALA A 88 8.49 7.36 -0.25
CA ALA A 88 9.52 7.60 -1.26
C ALA A 88 9.37 6.77 -2.56
N MET A 89 8.20 6.79 -3.23
CA MET A 89 7.99 6.02 -4.47
C MET A 89 8.46 6.74 -5.73
N LYS A 90 8.80 5.97 -6.78
CA LYS A 90 8.95 6.53 -8.13
C LYS A 90 7.59 7.05 -8.65
N PRO A 91 7.56 8.08 -9.51
CA PRO A 91 6.30 8.70 -9.95
C PRO A 91 5.32 7.72 -10.63
N HIS A 92 5.80 6.80 -11.46
CA HIS A 92 4.94 5.84 -12.16
C HIS A 92 4.40 4.74 -11.21
N GLU A 93 5.24 4.26 -10.28
CA GLU A 93 4.82 3.32 -9.24
C GLU A 93 3.75 3.99 -8.35
N ARG A 94 3.96 5.25 -7.96
CA ARG A 94 3.00 6.03 -7.18
C ARG A 94 1.64 6.14 -7.88
N LEU A 95 1.62 6.35 -9.19
CA LEU A 95 0.39 6.43 -9.97
C LEU A 95 -0.35 5.09 -9.98
N ALA A 96 0.35 3.98 -10.20
CA ALA A 96 -0.25 2.64 -10.18
C ALA A 96 -0.87 2.31 -8.81
N TRP A 97 -0.17 2.63 -7.72
CA TRP A 97 -0.68 2.46 -6.36
C TRP A 97 -1.87 3.38 -6.06
N ALA A 98 -1.81 4.64 -6.51
CA ALA A 98 -2.91 5.59 -6.35
C ALA A 98 -4.18 5.12 -7.06
N LEU A 99 -4.05 4.59 -8.28
CA LEU A 99 -5.19 4.08 -9.04
C LEU A 99 -5.75 2.82 -8.41
N LEU A 100 -4.89 1.86 -8.04
CA LEU A 100 -5.32 0.60 -7.42
C LEU A 100 -6.09 0.85 -6.12
N TRP A 101 -5.47 1.60 -5.19
CA TRP A 101 -6.05 1.80 -3.86
C TRP A 101 -7.08 2.92 -3.83
N GLY A 102 -6.96 3.93 -4.68
CA GLY A 102 -8.01 4.92 -4.84
C GLY A 102 -9.31 4.31 -5.35
N PHE A 103 -9.23 3.42 -6.35
CA PHE A 103 -10.40 2.69 -6.83
C PHE A 103 -10.94 1.71 -5.79
N SER A 104 -10.06 0.93 -5.14
CA SER A 104 -10.47 -0.04 -4.12
C SER A 104 -11.13 0.64 -2.91
N ALA A 105 -10.55 1.74 -2.42
CA ALA A 105 -11.13 2.53 -1.33
C ALA A 105 -12.46 3.17 -1.72
N ALA A 106 -12.61 3.60 -2.98
CA ALA A 106 -13.89 4.13 -3.44
C ALA A 106 -14.98 3.05 -3.45
N LEU A 107 -14.69 1.86 -4.00
CA LEU A 107 -15.62 0.74 -4.03
C LEU A 107 -15.98 0.23 -2.64
N LEU A 108 -14.98 -0.01 -1.80
CA LEU A 108 -15.18 -0.52 -0.44
C LEU A 108 -15.87 0.52 0.45
N GLY A 109 -15.50 1.79 0.33
CA GLY A 109 -16.18 2.90 1.02
C GLY A 109 -17.63 3.04 0.58
N ALA A 110 -17.93 2.90 -0.71
CA ALA A 110 -19.31 2.91 -1.22
C ALA A 110 -20.11 1.73 -0.67
N ALA A 111 -19.56 0.51 -0.75
CA ALA A 111 -20.19 -0.69 -0.21
C ALA A 111 -20.44 -0.59 1.31
N PHE A 112 -19.49 -0.02 2.05
CA PHE A 112 -19.63 0.18 3.49
C PHE A 112 -20.71 1.22 3.83
N TRP A 113 -20.77 2.31 3.07
CA TRP A 113 -21.81 3.33 3.25
C TRP A 113 -23.21 2.75 3.03
N GLU A 114 -23.38 1.98 1.96
CA GLU A 114 -24.62 1.26 1.67
C GLU A 114 -24.98 0.27 2.79
N LEU A 115 -23.99 -0.46 3.34
CA LEU A 115 -24.23 -1.38 4.44
C LEU A 115 -24.69 -0.67 5.73
N THR A 116 -24.10 0.47 6.04
CA THR A 116 -24.26 1.13 7.35
C THR A 116 -25.32 2.22 7.36
N TYR A 117 -25.30 3.14 6.39
CA TYR A 117 -26.16 4.32 6.40
C TYR A 117 -27.56 4.05 5.86
N ILE A 118 -27.75 3.06 4.98
CA ILE A 118 -29.11 2.64 4.57
C ILE A 118 -29.82 1.89 5.69
N GLN A 119 -29.10 1.09 6.49
CA GLN A 119 -29.71 0.37 7.61
C GLN A 119 -29.98 1.23 8.85
N LEU A 120 -29.39 2.43 8.92
CA LEU A 120 -29.54 3.39 10.02
C LEU A 120 -30.59 4.51 9.72
N LEU A 121 -31.43 4.32 8.70
CA LEU A 121 -32.56 5.16 8.30
C LEU A 121 -33.85 4.36 8.36
#